data_AF-A0A672F639-F1
#
_entry.id   AF-A0A672F639-F1
#
_cell.length_a   1.000
_cell.length_b   1.000
_cell.length_c   1.000
_cell.angle_alpha   90.00
_cell.angle_beta   90.00
_cell.angle_gamma   90.00
#
_symmetry.space_group_name_H-M   'P 1'
#
loop_
_entity.id
_entity.type
_entity.pdbx_description
1 polymer ?
#
loop_
_entity_poly.entity_id
_entity_poly.type
_entity_poly.pdbx_seq_one_letter_code
_entity_poly.pdbx_strand_id
1 'polypeptide(L)'
;MTLAAYRDKMRELPLVSLLCSCISPPIREQPAEQDAAGVVDLKLSSIRDLEVVQLSQRSSGQAFQVILKPPSFDGGPDPRATTPPRGKPSLQDIQKKLDAAQERRKCQEAELLKHLAERREHQREVAQKALSKERQENRAKEERLNASQQQEEHLNASQQEEERLNQEEEHLNASQQEERLNASQQEECLNASQQQEERLNASQQEEERLNASQQQEDLNASQQQEERLNASQQQEERLNASQQEEQEQQEVRIQ
;
A
#
# COMPACT_ATOMS: atom_id res chain seq x y z
N MET A 1 85.71 2.59 19.37
CA MET A 1 86.56 3.80 19.41
C MET A 1 87.71 3.52 20.36
N THR A 2 88.94 3.43 19.89
CA THR A 2 90.11 3.28 20.77
C THR A 2 90.37 4.61 21.49
N LEU A 3 90.84 4.55 22.75
CA LEU A 3 91.17 5.75 23.53
C LEU A 3 92.15 6.70 22.79
N ALA A 4 93.02 6.14 21.95
CA ALA A 4 93.92 6.90 21.10
C ALA A 4 93.17 7.75 20.06
N ALA A 5 92.21 7.16 19.33
CA ALA A 5 91.42 7.86 18.33
C ALA A 5 90.52 8.96 18.94
N TYR A 6 90.06 8.76 20.18
CA TYR A 6 89.31 9.80 20.91
C TYR A 6 90.22 10.98 21.31
N ARG A 7 91.44 10.71 21.78
CA ARG A 7 92.42 11.77 22.11
C ARG A 7 92.79 12.63 20.90
N ASP A 8 92.97 12.04 19.72
CA ASP A 8 93.29 12.81 18.53
C ASP A 8 92.13 13.68 18.05
N LYS A 9 90.89 13.19 18.10
CA LYS A 9 89.71 14.04 17.81
C LYS A 9 89.55 15.20 18.77
N MET A 10 89.93 15.03 20.03
CA MET A 10 89.88 16.11 21.02
C MET A 10 90.96 17.18 20.76
N ARG A 11 92.08 16.85 20.10
CA ARG A 11 93.12 17.82 19.72
C ARG A 11 92.72 18.73 18.57
N GLU A 12 91.84 18.28 17.68
CA GLU A 12 91.40 19.07 16.52
C GLU A 12 90.35 20.13 16.86
N LEU A 13 89.82 20.13 18.08
CA LEU A 13 88.90 21.16 18.54
C LEU A 13 89.68 22.41 18.95
N PRO A 14 89.38 23.59 18.37
CA PRO A 14 90.01 24.82 18.79
C PRO A 14 89.65 25.05 20.27
N LEU A 15 90.66 25.32 21.11
CA LEU A 15 90.59 25.57 22.56
C LEU A 15 90.81 24.38 23.51
N VAL A 16 90.83 23.13 23.06
CA VAL A 16 91.12 21.98 23.96
C VAL A 16 92.55 22.02 24.49
N SER A 17 93.49 22.57 23.73
CA SER A 17 94.87 22.83 24.15
C SER A 17 95.01 23.81 25.32
N LEU A 18 93.99 24.61 25.60
CA LEU A 18 93.98 25.59 26.70
C LEU A 18 93.48 24.99 28.03
N LEU A 19 92.74 23.88 27.97
CA LEU A 19 91.98 23.34 29.09
C LEU A 19 92.72 22.21 29.82
N CYS A 20 93.67 21.52 29.16
CA CYS A 20 94.38 20.40 29.78
C CYS A 20 95.75 20.13 29.14
N SER A 21 96.82 20.32 29.92
CA SER A 21 98.21 20.03 29.52
C SER A 21 98.49 18.54 29.28
N CYS A 22 97.62 17.64 29.76
CA CYS A 22 97.75 16.18 29.60
C CYS A 22 97.44 15.67 28.17
N ILE A 23 96.94 16.54 27.28
CA ILE A 23 96.55 16.19 25.91
C ILE A 23 97.66 16.52 24.90
N SER A 24 98.59 17.42 25.25
CA SER A 24 99.77 17.72 24.44
C SER A 24 100.90 16.72 24.74
N PRO A 25 101.64 16.22 23.74
CA PRO A 25 102.90 15.53 24.03
C PRO A 25 103.86 16.51 24.72
N PRO A 26 104.72 16.07 25.66
CA PRO A 26 105.76 16.92 26.19
C PRO A 26 106.64 17.36 25.03
N ILE A 27 106.74 18.67 24.83
CA ILE A 27 107.64 19.26 23.85
C ILE A 27 109.04 18.79 24.25
N ARG A 28 109.67 18.01 23.37
CA ARG A 28 111.03 17.50 23.54
C ARG A 28 111.98 18.69 23.42
N GLU A 29 112.42 19.21 24.57
CA GLU A 29 113.41 20.28 24.61
C GLU A 29 114.76 19.81 24.03
N GLN A 30 115.34 20.63 23.16
CA GLN A 30 116.79 20.76 23.04
C GLN A 30 117.16 22.24 23.25
N PRO A 31 118.33 22.51 23.85
CA PRO A 31 118.54 23.68 24.69
C PRO A 31 119.12 24.83 23.88
N ALA A 32 118.51 26.01 24.00
CA ALA A 32 119.21 27.25 23.70
C ALA A 32 118.59 28.38 24.52
N GLU A 33 119.40 28.82 25.47
CA GLU A 33 119.50 30.18 25.99
C GLU A 33 118.39 30.65 26.94
N GLN A 34 118.86 30.73 28.19
CA GLN A 34 118.25 31.39 29.33
C GLN A 34 118.00 32.85 28.95
N ASP A 35 116.77 33.34 29.16
CA ASP A 35 116.60 34.63 29.81
C ASP A 35 115.19 34.79 30.41
N ALA A 36 115.23 35.07 31.71
CA ALA A 36 114.34 35.89 32.51
C ALA A 36 112.81 35.74 32.37
N ALA A 37 112.26 35.20 33.46
CA ALA A 37 111.03 35.66 34.12
C ALA A 37 109.70 35.44 33.39
N GLY A 38 108.90 34.55 33.99
CA GLY A 38 107.45 34.47 33.82
C GLY A 38 106.77 35.79 34.19
N VAL A 39 106.74 36.71 33.24
CA VAL A 39 105.89 37.88 33.27
C VAL A 39 104.68 37.53 32.41
N VAL A 40 103.58 37.16 33.07
CA VAL A 40 102.25 37.33 32.48
C VAL A 40 102.21 38.79 32.03
N ASP A 41 102.00 39.03 30.74
CA ASP A 41 101.89 40.36 30.17
C ASP A 41 100.72 41.10 30.83
N LEU A 42 101.00 41.77 31.96
CA LEU A 42 100.10 42.63 32.73
C LEU A 42 99.87 43.97 31.99
N LYS A 43 100.16 44.03 30.68
CA LYS A 43 99.88 45.15 29.79
C LYS A 43 98.44 45.12 29.23
N LEU A 44 97.56 44.37 29.89
CA LEU A 44 96.11 44.62 29.90
C LEU A 44 95.67 45.41 31.16
N SER A 45 96.59 45.70 32.10
CA SER A 45 96.27 46.10 33.49
C SER A 45 96.55 47.57 33.80
N SER A 46 96.35 48.49 32.85
CA SER A 46 96.02 49.87 33.22
C SER A 46 94.51 50.07 33.31
N ILE A 47 93.81 49.18 34.04
CA ILE A 47 92.40 49.37 34.40
C ILE A 47 92.39 50.30 35.61
N ARG A 48 92.31 51.61 35.39
CA ARG A 48 92.27 52.62 36.48
C ARG A 48 90.97 52.57 37.30
N ASP A 49 89.98 51.79 36.84
CA ASP A 49 88.61 51.76 37.34
C ASP A 49 88.21 50.39 37.95
N LEU A 50 89.16 49.64 38.54
CA LEU A 50 88.87 48.37 39.23
C LEU A 50 88.57 48.63 40.72
N GLU A 51 87.33 48.36 41.13
CA GLU A 51 86.87 48.43 42.53
C GLU A 51 86.48 47.03 43.04
N VAL A 52 86.95 46.65 44.22
CA VAL A 52 86.63 45.35 44.86
C VAL A 52 85.92 45.61 46.19
N VAL A 53 84.67 45.17 46.29
CA VAL A 53 83.86 45.26 47.51
C VAL A 53 83.80 43.88 48.16
N GLN A 54 84.41 43.72 49.33
CA GLN A 54 84.34 42.46 50.08
C GLN A 54 82.91 42.22 50.59
N LEU A 55 82.31 41.08 50.22
CA LEU A 55 80.93 40.73 50.60
C LEU A 55 80.90 39.89 51.88
N SER A 56 81.72 38.84 51.94
CA SER A 56 81.79 37.99 53.13
C SER A 56 83.10 37.24 53.23
N GLN A 57 83.52 36.94 54.46
CA GLN A 57 84.64 36.07 54.77
C GLN A 57 84.18 35.05 55.80
N ARG A 58 84.39 33.77 55.47
CA ARG A 58 84.08 32.62 56.31
C ARG A 58 85.32 31.73 56.36
N SER A 59 85.36 30.79 57.30
CA SER A 59 86.41 29.76 57.33
C SER A 59 86.46 28.94 56.04
N SER A 60 85.33 28.82 55.33
CA SER A 60 85.22 28.14 54.05
C SER A 60 85.69 28.94 52.85
N GLY A 61 86.01 30.24 53.00
CA GLY A 61 86.48 31.08 51.89
C GLY A 61 86.03 32.53 51.96
N GLN A 62 86.31 33.26 50.88
CA GLN A 62 86.07 34.70 50.76
C GLN A 62 85.26 34.99 49.50
N ALA A 63 84.31 35.93 49.60
CA ALA A 63 83.49 36.41 48.49
C ALA A 63 83.59 37.92 48.36
N PHE A 64 83.74 38.40 47.13
CA PHE A 64 83.88 39.81 46.80
C PHE A 64 83.13 40.13 45.49
N GLN A 65 82.65 41.35 45.37
CA GLN A 65 82.11 41.92 44.15
C GLN A 65 83.20 42.75 43.48
N VAL A 66 83.50 42.45 42.20
CA VAL A 66 84.45 43.23 41.41
C VAL A 66 83.68 44.10 40.42
N ILE A 67 83.90 45.41 40.48
CA ILE A 67 83.33 46.40 39.58
C ILE A 67 84.47 46.93 38.71
N LEU A 68 84.44 46.61 37.42
CA LEU A 68 85.43 47.07 36.44
C LEU A 68 85.05 48.41 35.77
N LYS A 69 83.75 48.73 35.84
CA LYS A 69 83.16 49.98 35.38
C LYS A 69 81.82 50.15 36.13
N PRO A 70 81.57 51.29 36.79
CA PRO A 70 80.28 51.53 37.41
C PRO A 70 79.17 51.50 36.34
N PRO A 71 77.93 51.10 36.71
CA PRO A 71 76.83 51.05 35.76
C PRO A 71 76.66 52.42 35.10
N SER A 72 76.54 52.45 33.77
CA SER A 72 76.42 53.69 32.99
C SER A 72 75.07 54.41 33.19
N PHE A 73 74.17 53.80 33.96
CA PHE A 73 72.87 54.33 34.32
C PHE A 73 72.67 54.08 35.82
N ASP A 74 72.40 55.15 36.57
CA ASP A 74 72.17 55.14 38.03
C ASP A 74 70.76 54.66 38.40
N GLY A 75 69.93 54.31 37.41
CA GLY A 75 68.62 53.74 37.64
C GLY A 75 68.68 52.22 37.70
N GLY A 76 67.88 51.64 38.60
CA GLY A 76 67.71 50.19 38.74
C GLY A 76 67.24 49.50 37.46
N PRO A 77 67.16 48.15 37.46
CA PRO A 77 66.80 47.37 36.28
C PRO A 77 65.53 47.90 35.62
N ASP A 78 65.59 48.17 34.31
CA ASP A 78 64.49 48.75 33.53
C ASP A 78 63.22 47.88 33.67
N PRO A 79 62.16 48.36 34.36
CA PRO A 79 60.98 47.57 34.64
C PRO A 79 60.09 47.34 33.41
N ARG A 80 60.42 47.93 32.25
CA ARG A 80 59.54 47.90 31.08
C ARG A 80 59.50 46.58 30.31
N ALA A 81 60.33 45.60 30.68
CA ALA A 81 60.35 44.26 30.06
C ALA A 81 59.61 43.17 30.86
N THR A 82 58.95 43.52 31.98
CA THR A 82 58.21 42.54 32.78
C THR A 82 56.75 42.94 32.88
N THR A 83 55.85 42.07 32.46
CA THR A 83 54.43 42.15 32.87
C THR A 83 54.37 42.47 34.36
N PRO A 84 53.47 43.35 34.83
CA PRO A 84 53.39 43.71 36.24
C PRO A 84 53.38 42.43 37.09
N PRO A 85 54.14 42.38 38.21
CA PRO A 85 54.23 41.18 39.03
C PRO A 85 52.83 40.68 39.35
N ARG A 86 52.41 39.56 38.74
CA ARG A 86 51.08 39.01 39.00
C ARG A 86 51.09 38.54 40.45
N GLY A 87 50.19 39.09 41.25
CA GLY A 87 49.96 38.61 42.61
C GLY A 87 49.69 37.11 42.60
N LYS A 88 50.18 36.40 43.63
CA LYS A 88 49.89 34.97 43.78
C LYS A 88 48.36 34.81 43.91
N PRO A 89 47.69 33.99 43.08
CA PRO A 89 46.25 33.83 43.15
C PRO A 89 45.85 33.26 44.51
N SER A 90 44.72 33.73 45.06
CA SER A 90 44.18 33.20 46.31
C SER A 90 43.65 31.77 46.12
N LEU A 91 43.52 31.01 47.21
CA LEU A 91 42.90 29.67 47.17
C LEU A 91 41.49 29.73 46.55
N GLN A 92 40.71 30.76 46.90
CA GLN A 92 39.35 30.95 46.40
C GLN A 92 39.33 31.18 44.88
N ASP A 93 40.28 31.96 44.34
CA ASP A 93 40.39 32.18 42.89
C ASP A 93 40.78 30.91 42.14
N ILE A 94 41.64 30.09 42.72
CA ILE A 94 42.04 28.80 42.16
C ILE A 94 40.83 27.86 42.14
N GLN A 95 40.12 27.73 43.26
CA GLN A 95 38.93 26.88 43.35
C GLN A 95 37.85 27.32 42.36
N LYS A 96 37.56 28.62 42.27
CA LYS A 96 36.59 29.17 41.32
C LYS A 96 36.95 28.85 39.86
N LYS A 97 38.25 28.89 39.51
CA LYS A 97 38.70 28.52 38.16
C LYS A 97 38.56 27.02 37.89
N LEU A 98 38.82 26.18 38.88
CA LEU A 98 38.63 24.73 38.79
C LEU A 98 37.15 24.38 38.62
N ASP A 99 36.28 24.96 39.44
CA ASP A 99 34.83 24.75 39.37
C ASP A 99 34.28 25.22 38.02
N ALA A 100 34.69 26.41 37.55
CA ALA A 100 34.30 26.90 36.24
C ALA A 100 34.78 25.98 35.10
N ALA A 101 35.96 25.35 35.22
CA ALA A 101 36.44 24.37 34.25
C ALA A 101 35.66 23.05 34.32
N GLN A 102 35.29 22.61 35.52
CA GLN A 102 34.46 21.43 35.71
C GLN A 102 33.06 21.64 35.17
N GLU A 103 32.47 22.82 35.38
CA GLU A 103 31.14 23.12 34.87
C GLU A 103 31.13 23.15 33.35
N ARG A 104 32.15 23.72 32.70
CA ARG A 104 32.28 23.62 31.24
C ARG A 104 32.34 22.17 30.73
N ARG A 105 33.03 21.28 31.45
CA ARG A 105 33.06 19.84 31.09
C ARG A 105 31.67 19.21 31.24
N LYS A 106 30.98 19.48 32.34
CA LYS A 106 29.62 18.98 32.57
C LYS A 106 28.63 19.50 31.54
N CYS A 107 28.72 20.78 31.16
CA CYS A 107 27.88 21.35 30.10
C CYS A 107 28.10 20.62 28.77
N GLN A 108 29.36 20.37 28.38
CA GLN A 108 29.66 19.63 27.14
C GLN A 108 29.12 18.18 27.19
N GLU A 109 29.25 17.50 28.33
CA GLU A 109 28.70 16.17 28.51
C GLU A 109 27.17 16.18 28.45
N ALA A 110 26.52 17.15 29.08
CA ALA A 110 25.07 17.31 29.05
C ALA A 110 24.55 17.61 27.64
N GLU A 111 25.25 18.44 26.85
CA GLU A 111 24.91 18.69 25.45
C GLU A 111 25.02 17.42 24.59
N LEU A 112 26.08 16.62 24.79
CA LEU A 112 26.21 15.34 24.11
C LEU A 112 25.07 14.38 24.48
N LEU A 113 24.75 14.27 25.77
CA LEU A 113 23.65 13.44 26.25
C LEU A 113 22.30 13.91 25.71
N LYS A 114 22.09 15.22 25.61
CA LYS A 114 20.89 15.81 25.00
C LYS A 114 20.74 15.35 23.54
N HIS A 115 21.78 15.45 22.72
CA HIS A 115 21.73 14.99 21.33
C HIS A 115 21.53 13.48 21.20
N LEU A 116 22.08 12.68 22.11
CA LEU A 116 21.82 11.24 22.16
C LEU A 116 20.36 10.92 22.54
N ALA A 117 19.79 11.69 23.47
CA ALA A 117 18.39 11.57 23.85
C ALA A 117 17.46 11.97 22.69
N GLU A 118 17.71 13.10 22.03
CA GLU A 118 17.00 13.55 20.82
C GLU A 118 17.04 12.47 19.72
N ARG A 119 18.20 11.87 19.48
CA ARG A 119 18.33 10.78 18.50
C ARG A 119 17.50 9.55 18.87
N ARG A 120 17.49 9.17 20.16
CA ARG A 120 16.66 8.05 20.64
C ARG A 120 15.18 8.34 20.52
N GLU A 121 14.76 9.57 20.80
CA GLU A 121 13.37 10.01 20.62
C GLU A 121 12.98 9.94 19.14
N HIS A 122 13.80 10.49 18.25
CA HIS A 122 13.55 10.40 16.81
C HIS A 122 13.44 8.95 16.31
N GLN A 123 14.28 8.04 16.79
CA GLN A 123 14.17 6.62 16.45
C GLN A 123 12.83 6.01 16.88
N ARG A 124 12.32 6.39 18.06
CA ARG A 124 11.00 5.94 18.55
C ARG A 124 9.88 6.53 17.70
N GLU A 125 9.96 7.82 17.37
CA GLU A 125 8.97 8.47 16.49
C GLU A 125 8.90 7.81 15.12
N VAL A 126 10.05 7.52 14.52
CA VAL A 126 10.12 6.81 13.22
C VAL A 126 9.48 5.43 13.31
N ALA A 127 9.80 4.66 14.35
CA ALA A 127 9.21 3.34 14.57
C ALA A 127 7.69 3.43 14.80
N GLN A 128 7.24 4.36 15.63
CA GLN A 128 5.81 4.59 15.89
C GLN A 128 5.07 5.03 14.62
N LYS A 129 5.68 5.92 13.82
CA LYS A 129 5.11 6.40 12.57
C LYS A 129 4.97 5.27 11.55
N ALA A 130 5.97 4.40 11.43
CA ALA A 130 5.88 3.20 10.59
C ALA A 130 4.69 2.32 10.99
N LEU A 131 4.55 2.00 12.28
CA LEU A 131 3.42 1.21 12.81
C LEU A 131 2.07 1.90 12.60
N SER A 132 1.99 3.22 12.78
CA SER A 132 0.75 3.97 12.54
C SER A 132 0.34 3.94 11.08
N LYS A 133 1.31 4.02 10.15
CA LYS A 133 1.06 4.00 8.71
C LYS A 133 0.60 2.62 8.28
N GLU A 134 1.24 1.56 8.77
CA GLU A 134 0.81 0.17 8.53
C GLU A 134 -0.62 -0.07 9.01
N ARG A 135 -0.98 0.41 10.20
CA ARG A 135 -2.36 0.34 10.71
C ARG A 135 -3.35 1.10 9.83
N GLN A 136 -2.97 2.27 9.32
CA GLN A 136 -3.82 3.03 8.40
C GLN A 136 -4.02 2.31 7.07
N GLU A 137 -2.96 1.74 6.51
CA GLU A 137 -3.00 0.97 5.26
C GLU A 137 -3.86 -0.30 5.42
N ASN A 138 -3.74 -1.02 6.54
CA ASN A 138 -4.58 -2.17 6.85
C ASN A 138 -6.06 -1.77 6.99
N ARG A 139 -6.36 -0.68 7.70
CA ARG A 139 -7.74 -0.17 7.81
C ARG A 139 -8.32 0.18 6.44
N ALA A 140 -7.57 0.90 5.61
CA ALA A 140 -8.02 1.26 4.27
C ALA A 140 -8.24 0.01 3.38
N LYS A 141 -7.43 -1.03 3.58
CA LYS A 141 -7.61 -2.32 2.89
C LYS A 141 -8.88 -3.04 3.36
N GLU A 142 -9.14 -3.09 4.66
CA GLU A 142 -10.36 -3.65 5.23
C GLU A 142 -11.61 -2.92 4.73
N GLU A 143 -11.59 -1.59 4.72
CA GLU A 143 -12.69 -0.77 4.18
C GLU A 143 -12.98 -1.06 2.70
N ARG A 144 -11.93 -1.23 1.89
CA ARG A 144 -12.08 -1.62 0.47
C ARG A 144 -12.67 -3.01 0.29
N LEU A 145 -12.24 -3.97 1.11
CA LEU A 145 -12.79 -5.34 1.06
C LEU A 145 -14.27 -5.32 1.44
N ASN A 146 -14.64 -4.61 2.51
CA ASN A 146 -16.03 -4.46 2.92
C ASN A 146 -16.88 -3.79 1.85
N ALA A 147 -16.39 -2.72 1.22
CA ALA A 147 -17.10 -2.06 0.12
C ALA A 147 -17.29 -2.99 -1.09
N SER A 148 -16.28 -3.79 -1.43
CA SER A 148 -16.38 -4.79 -2.51
C SER A 148 -17.42 -5.88 -2.19
N GLN A 149 -17.45 -6.35 -0.95
CA GLN A 149 -18.45 -7.34 -0.50
C GLN A 149 -19.86 -6.75 -0.56
N GLN A 150 -20.06 -5.52 -0.09
CA GLN A 150 -21.36 -4.84 -0.19
C GLN A 150 -21.80 -4.66 -1.66
N GLN A 151 -20.85 -4.41 -2.56
CA GLN A 151 -21.14 -4.32 -3.98
C GLN A 151 -21.57 -5.68 -4.56
N GLU A 152 -20.90 -6.78 -4.21
CA GLU A 152 -21.33 -8.13 -4.59
C GLU A 152 -22.71 -8.48 -4.02
N GLU A 153 -22.97 -8.16 -2.76
CA GLU A 153 -24.28 -8.36 -2.13
C GLU A 153 -25.38 -7.59 -2.86
N HIS A 154 -25.12 -6.33 -3.25
CA HIS A 154 -26.07 -5.54 -4.03
C HIS A 154 -26.30 -6.13 -5.43
N LEU A 155 -25.25 -6.61 -6.10
CA LEU A 155 -25.39 -7.27 -7.40
C LEU A 155 -26.19 -8.57 -7.29
N ASN A 156 -25.93 -9.40 -6.27
CA ASN A 156 -26.68 -10.63 -6.02
C ASN A 156 -28.15 -10.34 -5.69
N ALA A 157 -28.43 -9.32 -4.88
CA ALA A 157 -29.80 -8.90 -4.58
C ALA A 157 -30.54 -8.45 -5.85
N SER A 158 -29.86 -7.68 -6.72
CA SER A 158 -30.42 -7.26 -8.01
C SER A 158 -30.70 -8.45 -8.94
N GLN A 159 -29.81 -9.45 -8.98
CA GLN A 159 -30.02 -10.66 -9.77
C GLN A 159 -31.19 -11.48 -9.25
N GLN A 160 -31.33 -11.63 -7.93
CA GLN A 160 -32.47 -12.32 -7.34
C GLN A 160 -33.79 -11.61 -7.63
N GLU A 161 -33.80 -10.28 -7.66
CA GLU A 161 -34.99 -9.52 -8.04
C GLU A 161 -35.36 -9.74 -9.51
N GLU A 162 -34.38 -9.74 -10.41
CA GLU A 162 -34.59 -10.05 -11.83
C GLU A 162 -35.10 -11.49 -12.05
N GLU A 163 -34.54 -12.48 -11.35
CA GLU A 163 -35.03 -13.87 -11.38
C GLU A 163 -36.49 -13.98 -10.91
N ARG A 164 -36.86 -13.25 -9.85
CA ARG A 164 -38.24 -13.23 -9.35
C ARG A 164 -39.20 -12.60 -10.36
N LEU A 165 -38.82 -11.50 -11.00
CA LEU A 165 -39.62 -10.87 -12.05
C LEU A 165 -39.79 -11.78 -13.27
N ASN A 166 -38.73 -12.47 -13.69
CA ASN A 166 -38.80 -13.45 -14.79
C ASN A 166 -39.75 -14.61 -14.45
N GLN A 167 -39.69 -15.15 -13.22
CA GLN A 167 -40.63 -16.19 -12.78
C GLN A 167 -42.08 -15.70 -12.77
N GLU A 168 -42.32 -14.45 -12.36
CA GLU A 168 -43.66 -13.85 -12.38
C GLU A 168 -44.16 -13.66 -13.82
N GLU A 169 -43.29 -13.23 -14.74
CA GLU A 169 -43.60 -13.12 -16.16
C GLU A 169 -43.91 -14.49 -16.79
N GLU A 170 -43.11 -15.53 -16.51
CA GLU A 170 -43.37 -16.90 -16.97
C GLU A 170 -44.72 -17.42 -16.46
N HIS A 171 -45.03 -17.18 -15.19
CA HIS A 171 -46.31 -17.58 -14.61
C HIS A 171 -47.50 -16.85 -15.26
N LEU A 172 -47.38 -15.54 -15.50
CA LEU A 172 -48.41 -14.77 -16.20
C LEU A 172 -48.61 -15.26 -17.64
N ASN A 173 -47.52 -15.53 -18.36
CA ASN A 173 -47.59 -16.07 -19.72
C ASN A 173 -48.24 -17.47 -19.76
N ALA A 174 -47.88 -18.35 -18.82
CA ALA A 174 -48.49 -19.68 -18.70
C ALA A 174 -49.99 -19.57 -18.41
N SER A 175 -50.39 -18.69 -17.48
CA SER A 175 -51.80 -18.43 -17.15
C SER A 175 -52.58 -17.91 -18.37
N GLN A 176 -52.02 -16.98 -19.14
CA GLN A 176 -52.64 -16.48 -20.36
C GLN A 176 -52.76 -17.57 -21.43
N GLN A 177 -51.77 -18.45 -21.55
CA GLN A 177 -51.82 -19.57 -22.49
C GLN A 177 -52.90 -20.57 -22.11
N GLU A 178 -53.05 -20.87 -20.82
CA GLU A 178 -54.12 -21.73 -20.31
C GLU A 178 -55.51 -21.11 -20.56
N GLU A 179 -55.67 -19.82 -20.31
CA GLU A 179 -56.92 -19.09 -20.61
C GLU A 179 -57.26 -19.17 -22.11
N ARG A 180 -56.26 -18.97 -22.99
CA ARG A 180 -56.44 -19.11 -24.44
C ARG A 180 -56.82 -20.52 -24.87
N LEU A 181 -56.22 -21.54 -24.26
CA LEU A 181 -56.54 -22.95 -24.54
C LEU A 181 -57.97 -23.28 -24.06
N ASN A 182 -58.35 -22.84 -22.87
CA ASN A 182 -59.70 -23.02 -22.34
C ASN A 182 -60.75 -22.31 -23.20
N ALA A 183 -60.49 -21.07 -23.63
CA ALA A 183 -61.37 -20.34 -24.55
C ALA A 183 -61.54 -21.08 -25.89
N SER A 184 -60.44 -21.59 -26.47
CA SER A 184 -60.47 -22.37 -27.70
C SER A 184 -61.27 -23.68 -27.55
N GLN A 185 -61.09 -24.39 -26.43
CA GLN A 185 -61.85 -25.62 -26.15
C GLN A 185 -63.34 -25.33 -25.96
N GLN A 186 -63.69 -24.23 -25.30
CA GLN A 186 -65.07 -23.81 -25.12
C GLN A 186 -65.73 -23.48 -26.47
N GLU A 187 -65.02 -22.78 -27.35
CA GLU A 187 -65.49 -22.49 -28.72
C GLU A 187 -65.70 -23.79 -29.53
N GLU A 188 -64.79 -24.75 -29.42
CA GLU A 188 -64.93 -26.06 -30.07
C GLU A 188 -66.15 -26.83 -29.54
N CYS A 189 -66.40 -26.82 -28.22
CA CYS A 189 -67.57 -27.45 -27.63
C CYS A 189 -68.88 -26.81 -28.10
N LEU A 190 -68.91 -25.48 -28.20
CA LEU A 190 -70.07 -24.74 -28.73
C LEU A 190 -70.32 -25.08 -30.20
N ASN A 191 -69.27 -25.10 -31.03
CA ASN A 191 -69.37 -25.47 -32.44
C ASN A 191 -69.83 -26.92 -32.63
N ALA A 192 -69.31 -27.87 -31.83
CA ALA A 192 -69.73 -29.27 -31.88
C ALA A 192 -71.21 -29.43 -31.49
N SER A 193 -71.67 -28.69 -30.47
CA SER A 193 -73.09 -28.67 -30.08
C SER A 193 -73.98 -28.11 -31.19
N GLN A 194 -73.55 -27.03 -31.86
CA GLN A 194 -74.29 -26.46 -33.00
C GLN A 194 -74.37 -27.45 -34.17
N GLN A 195 -73.26 -28.11 -34.52
CA GLN A 195 -73.28 -29.15 -35.56
C GLN A 195 -74.21 -30.32 -35.20
N GLN A 196 -74.27 -30.72 -33.93
CA GLN A 196 -75.19 -31.76 -33.49
C GLN A 196 -76.66 -31.33 -33.67
N GLU A 197 -76.98 -30.08 -33.34
CA GLU A 197 -78.31 -29.51 -33.54
C GLU A 197 -78.69 -29.46 -35.02
N GLU A 198 -77.78 -29.01 -35.90
CA GLU A 198 -77.98 -29.04 -37.35
C GLU A 198 -78.23 -30.46 -37.87
N ARG A 199 -77.49 -31.45 -37.37
CA ARG A 199 -77.70 -32.87 -37.73
C ARG A 199 -79.06 -33.39 -37.27
N LEU A 200 -79.50 -33.03 -36.07
CA LEU A 200 -80.81 -33.42 -35.56
C LEU A 200 -81.92 -32.77 -36.39
N ASN A 201 -81.81 -31.48 -36.71
CA ASN A 201 -82.75 -30.77 -37.58
C ASN A 201 -82.81 -31.38 -38.99
N ALA A 202 -81.66 -31.72 -39.57
CA ALA A 202 -81.60 -32.39 -40.87
C ALA A 202 -82.27 -33.77 -40.84
N SER A 203 -82.03 -34.55 -39.77
CA SER A 203 -82.68 -35.85 -39.58
C SER A 203 -84.19 -35.72 -39.41
N GLN A 204 -84.67 -34.69 -38.70
CA GLN A 204 -86.11 -34.42 -38.57
C GLN A 204 -86.73 -34.05 -39.91
N GLN A 205 -86.07 -33.20 -40.71
CA GLN A 205 -86.55 -32.90 -42.07
C GLN A 205 -86.60 -34.14 -42.96
N GLU A 206 -85.64 -35.05 -42.84
CA GLU A 206 -85.65 -36.30 -43.60
C GLU A 206 -86.81 -37.23 -43.16
N GLU A 207 -87.08 -37.33 -41.86
CA GLU A 207 -88.24 -38.07 -41.34
C GLU A 207 -89.57 -37.48 -41.82
N GLU A 208 -89.72 -36.15 -41.79
CA GLU A 208 -90.89 -35.47 -42.35
C GLU A 208 -91.07 -35.75 -43.84
N ARG A 209 -89.97 -35.75 -44.61
CA ARG A 209 -89.99 -36.09 -46.04
C ARG A 209 -90.38 -37.54 -46.28
N LEU A 210 -89.87 -38.48 -45.48
CA LEU A 210 -90.23 -39.90 -45.57
C LEU A 210 -91.71 -40.12 -45.21
N ASN A 211 -92.20 -39.48 -44.16
CA ASN A 211 -93.60 -39.55 -43.74
C ASN A 211 -94.53 -38.96 -44.83
N ALA A 212 -94.17 -37.82 -45.40
CA ALA A 212 -94.90 -37.24 -46.54
C ALA A 212 -94.90 -38.17 -47.76
N SER A 213 -93.76 -38.82 -48.05
CA SER A 213 -93.67 -39.82 -49.13
C SER A 213 -94.56 -41.03 -48.85
N GLN A 214 -94.56 -41.55 -47.62
CA GLN A 214 -95.42 -42.67 -47.21
C GLN A 214 -96.91 -42.32 -47.35
N GLN A 215 -97.32 -41.13 -46.91
CA GLN A 215 -98.70 -40.66 -47.10
C GLN A 215 -99.07 -40.57 -48.58
N GLN A 216 -98.14 -40.13 -49.43
CA GLN A 216 -98.37 -40.11 -50.88
C GLN A 216 -98.51 -41.52 -51.46
N GLU A 217 -97.70 -42.48 -51.01
CA GLU A 217 -97.82 -43.90 -51.40
C GLU A 217 -99.17 -44.50 -50.97
N ASP A 218 -99.61 -44.24 -49.74
CA ASP A 218 -100.90 -44.72 -49.22
C ASP A 218 -102.06 -44.12 -50.02
N LEU A 219 -102.01 -42.84 -50.36
CA LEU A 219 -102.97 -42.18 -51.25
C LEU A 219 -102.97 -42.82 -52.65
N ASN A 220 -101.79 -43.06 -53.23
CA ASN A 220 -101.67 -43.71 -54.54
C ASN A 220 -102.21 -45.15 -54.50
N ALA A 221 -101.96 -45.91 -53.44
CA ALA A 221 -102.49 -47.26 -53.26
C ALA A 221 -104.01 -47.27 -53.11
N SER A 222 -104.57 -46.29 -52.37
CA SER A 222 -106.02 -46.12 -52.25
C SER A 222 -106.66 -45.75 -53.60
N GLN A 223 -106.01 -44.88 -54.39
CA GLN A 223 -106.45 -44.56 -55.76
C GLN A 223 -106.42 -45.81 -56.66
N GLN A 224 -105.35 -46.61 -56.62
CA GLN A 224 -105.30 -47.89 -57.36
C GLN A 224 -106.40 -48.85 -56.93
N GLN A 225 -106.75 -48.91 -55.64
CA GLN A 225 -107.84 -49.74 -55.16
C GLN A 225 -109.19 -49.25 -55.68
N GLU A 226 -109.41 -47.93 -55.74
CA GLU A 226 -110.61 -47.34 -56.32
C GLU A 226 -110.71 -47.61 -57.83
N GLU A 227 -109.61 -47.49 -58.57
CA GLU A 227 -109.55 -47.87 -59.99
C GLU A 227 -109.90 -49.35 -60.20
N ARG A 228 -109.39 -50.25 -59.34
CA ARG A 228 -109.74 -51.68 -59.40
C ARG A 228 -111.21 -51.95 -59.10
N LEU A 229 -111.80 -51.24 -58.14
CA LEU A 229 -113.23 -51.34 -57.83
C LEU A 229 -114.09 -50.81 -58.98
N ASN A 230 -113.74 -49.65 -59.56
CA ASN A 230 -114.41 -49.11 -60.75
C ASN A 230 -114.31 -50.04 -61.95
N ALA A 231 -113.14 -50.65 -62.19
CA ALA A 231 -112.97 -51.65 -63.25
C ALA A 231 -113.83 -52.91 -63.00
N SER A 232 -113.94 -53.35 -61.74
CA SER A 232 -114.82 -54.45 -61.34
C SER A 232 -116.29 -54.10 -61.52
N GLN A 233 -116.72 -52.89 -61.18
CA GLN A 233 -118.09 -52.41 -61.41
C GLN A 233 -118.41 -52.34 -62.90
N GLN A 234 -117.50 -51.82 -63.73
CA GLN A 234 -117.69 -51.86 -65.19
C GLN A 234 -117.81 -53.29 -65.72
N GLN A 235 -117.06 -54.23 -65.16
CA GLN A 235 -117.17 -55.64 -65.55
C GLN A 235 -118.52 -56.24 -65.11
N GLU A 236 -119.03 -55.89 -63.94
CA GLU A 236 -120.35 -56.29 -63.46
C GLU A 236 -121.49 -55.68 -64.29
N GLU A 237 -121.40 -54.40 -64.67
CA GLU A 237 -122.34 -53.77 -65.60
C GLU A 237 -122.35 -54.47 -66.96
N ARG A 238 -121.17 -54.88 -67.48
CA ARG A 238 -121.09 -55.67 -68.73
C ARG A 238 -121.73 -57.04 -68.59
N LEU A 239 -121.60 -57.69 -67.43
CA LEU A 239 -122.25 -58.97 -67.16
C LEU A 239 -123.77 -58.82 -67.02
N ASN A 240 -124.25 -57.77 -66.35
CA ASN A 240 -125.67 -57.45 -66.25
C ASN A 240 -126.29 -57.08 -67.60
N ALA A 241 -125.59 -56.28 -68.44
CA ALA A 241 -126.02 -56.00 -69.81
C ALA A 241 -126.11 -57.28 -70.65
N SER A 242 -125.14 -58.19 -70.49
CA SER A 242 -125.17 -59.50 -71.16
C SER A 242 -126.31 -60.40 -70.67
N GLN A 243 -126.68 -60.35 -69.38
CA GLN A 243 -127.84 -61.08 -68.85
C GLN A 243 -129.18 -60.47 -69.32
N GLN A 244 -129.22 -59.15 -69.51
CA GLN A 244 -130.41 -58.45 -70.02
C GLN A 244 -130.63 -58.77 -71.51
N GLU A 245 -129.56 -58.85 -72.31
CA GLU A 245 -129.63 -59.37 -73.69
C GLU A 245 -130.05 -60.85 -73.75
N GLU A 246 -129.67 -61.67 -72.76
CA GLU A 246 -130.06 -63.09 -72.69
C GLU A 246 -131.55 -63.27 -72.31
N GLN A 247 -132.10 -62.37 -71.47
CA GLN A 247 -133.53 -62.33 -71.17
C GLN A 247 -134.37 -61.82 -72.36
N GLU A 248 -133.92 -60.79 -73.08
CA GLU A 248 -134.59 -60.34 -74.32
C GLU A 248 -134.56 -61.43 -75.41
N GLN A 249 -133.51 -62.26 -75.47
CA GLN A 249 -133.45 -63.40 -76.40
C GLN A 249 -134.34 -64.58 -75.97
N GLN A 250 -134.72 -64.69 -74.69
CA GLN A 250 -135.66 -65.72 -74.21
C GLN A 250 -137.14 -65.35 -74.44
N GLU A 251 -137.51 -64.07 -74.46
CA GLU A 251 -138.89 -63.65 -74.77
C GLU A 251 -139.27 -63.74 -76.26
N VAL A 252 -138.29 -63.79 -77.18
CA VAL A 252 -138.57 -63.93 -78.64
C VAL A 252 -138.91 -65.38 -79.05
N ARG A 253 -138.80 -66.36 -78.14
CA ARG A 253 -138.90 -67.79 -78.50
C ARG A 253 -140.20 -68.51 -78.15
N ILE A 254 -141.22 -67.83 -77.65
CA ILE A 254 -142.56 -68.40 -77.51
C ILE A 254 -143.60 -67.40 -78.01
N GLN A 255 -143.85 -67.49 -79.31
CA GLN A 255 -145.16 -67.25 -79.93
C GLN A 255 -146.19 -68.27 -79.40
#